data_AF-A0A4P9XFT1-F1
#
_entry.id   AF-A0A4P9XFT1-F1
#
_cell.length_a   1.000
_cell.length_b   1.000
_cell.length_c   1.000
_cell.angle_alpha   90.00
_cell.angle_beta   90.00
_cell.angle_gamma   90.00
#
_symmetry.space_group_name_H-M   'P 1'
#
loop_
_entity.id
_entity.type
_entity.pdbx_description
1 polymer ?
#
loop_
_entity_poly.entity_id
_entity_poly.type
_entity_poly.pdbx_seq_one_letter_code
_entity_poly.pdbx_strand_id
1 'polypeptide(L)'
;VTLPRRERYEYLRQARVHNLDVNAITVAVVQLIFEEAIAEELALSDLQQVSPAFISDPVSAADRTQIRALEWLVYESRQYKEAIVQASALARRFLVNGRINSVNDLLQTLPSDLLSADWTKDAYENDDPASLAVREITGYKNLCDFETHFAQWSVAAKNVKQKQIGSDAVTKARTLVAKLEKLAYPLLTAEWLAFGQPDEEATTDATEMNIDVDKRKYECGRVRELYLTEVTVKLHMVLYESETILPGSMRKSLELGNLVASNDYRLHIEFVRSKRMPELLELLRRSVLALQPTAVA
;
A
#
# COMPACT_ATOMS: atom_id res chain seq x y z
N VAL A 1 19.72 11.49 -13.11
CA VAL A 1 19.01 10.19 -13.23
C VAL A 1 18.64 9.82 -14.68
N THR A 2 18.81 10.72 -15.64
CA THR A 2 18.41 10.50 -17.05
C THR A 2 19.20 9.41 -17.78
N LEU A 3 20.37 9.03 -17.28
CA LEU A 3 21.22 7.99 -17.86
C LEU A 3 20.60 6.58 -17.70
N PRO A 4 20.70 5.71 -18.71
CA PRO A 4 20.32 4.31 -18.60
C PRO A 4 21.05 3.59 -17.46
N ARG A 5 20.40 2.59 -16.86
CA ARG A 5 20.94 1.78 -15.74
C ARG A 5 22.37 1.30 -15.98
N ARG A 6 22.63 0.79 -17.18
CA ARG A 6 23.95 0.27 -17.58
C ARG A 6 25.05 1.33 -17.50
N GLU A 7 24.77 2.55 -17.95
CA GLU A 7 25.75 3.64 -17.95
C GLU A 7 26.05 4.10 -16.53
N ARG A 8 25.02 4.19 -15.67
CA ARG A 8 25.20 4.49 -14.24
C ARG A 8 26.13 3.48 -13.57
N TYR A 9 25.93 2.19 -13.84
CA TYR A 9 26.77 1.13 -13.27
C TYR A 9 28.21 1.18 -13.78
N GLU A 10 28.42 1.59 -15.02
CA GLU A 10 29.78 1.78 -15.54
C GLU A 10 30.49 2.93 -14.81
N TYR A 11 29.81 4.05 -14.54
CA TYR A 11 30.41 5.13 -13.75
C TYR A 11 30.77 4.70 -12.33
N LEU A 12 29.93 3.90 -11.66
CA LEU A 12 30.26 3.35 -10.34
C LEU A 12 31.46 2.40 -10.41
N ARG A 13 31.57 1.62 -11.49
CA ARG A 13 32.72 0.75 -11.71
C ARG A 13 34.01 1.54 -11.86
N GLN A 14 33.99 2.62 -12.64
CA GLN A 14 35.13 3.52 -12.80
C GLN A 14 35.48 4.21 -11.47
N ALA A 15 34.48 4.70 -10.74
CA ALA A 15 34.69 5.30 -9.41
C ALA A 15 35.40 4.33 -8.47
N ARG A 16 35.01 3.05 -8.47
CA ARG A 16 35.69 2.00 -7.69
C ARG A 16 37.14 1.81 -8.11
N VAL A 17 37.42 1.77 -9.42
CA VAL A 17 38.80 1.64 -9.95
C VAL A 17 39.69 2.80 -9.48
N HIS A 18 39.11 3.98 -9.28
CA HIS A 18 39.80 5.15 -8.76
C HIS A 18 39.77 5.30 -7.23
N ASN A 19 39.42 4.23 -6.49
CA ASN A 19 39.36 4.19 -5.02
C ASN A 19 38.39 5.21 -4.40
N LEU A 20 37.34 5.61 -5.14
CA LEU A 20 36.24 6.38 -4.56
C LEU A 20 35.31 5.46 -3.78
N ASP A 21 34.74 5.98 -2.70
CA ASP A 21 33.75 5.25 -1.90
C ASP A 21 32.40 5.21 -2.64
N VAL A 22 32.20 4.12 -3.38
CA VAL A 22 30.97 3.86 -4.14
C VAL A 22 29.75 3.85 -3.23
N ASN A 23 29.86 3.36 -1.99
CA ASN A 23 28.71 3.28 -1.08
C ASN A 23 28.29 4.67 -0.61
N ALA A 24 29.26 5.50 -0.21
CA ALA A 24 28.98 6.88 0.17
C ALA A 24 28.39 7.68 -1.01
N ILE A 25 28.91 7.47 -2.21
CA ILE A 25 28.40 8.11 -3.43
C ILE A 25 26.95 7.71 -3.71
N THR A 26 26.63 6.41 -3.71
CA THR A 26 25.26 5.95 -4.03
C THR A 26 24.24 6.43 -3.02
N VAL A 27 24.58 6.42 -1.72
CA VAL A 27 23.72 6.95 -0.66
C VAL A 27 23.50 8.46 -0.83
N ALA A 28 24.57 9.24 -1.00
CA ALA A 28 24.48 10.69 -1.16
C ALA A 28 23.65 11.09 -2.39
N VAL A 29 23.82 10.39 -3.52
CA VAL A 29 23.03 10.65 -4.73
C VAL A 29 21.54 10.41 -4.49
N VAL A 30 21.17 9.32 -3.81
CA VAL A 30 19.76 9.03 -3.52
C VAL A 30 19.17 10.06 -2.57
N GLN A 31 19.88 10.43 -1.50
CA GLN A 31 19.43 11.44 -0.54
C GLN A 31 19.18 12.78 -1.22
N LEU A 32 20.12 13.27 -2.04
CA LEU A 32 19.98 14.54 -2.75
C LEU A 32 18.74 14.56 -3.67
N ILE A 33 18.49 13.47 -4.40
CA ILE A 33 17.31 13.37 -5.29
C ILE A 33 16.01 13.38 -4.46
N PHE A 34 15.99 12.71 -3.31
CA PHE A 34 14.81 12.67 -2.46
C PHE A 34 14.56 14.01 -1.77
N GLU A 35 15.60 14.70 -1.31
CA GLU A 35 15.51 16.02 -0.70
C GLU A 35 14.97 17.05 -1.69
N GLU A 36 15.49 17.06 -2.93
CA GLU A 36 15.00 17.92 -4.01
C GLU A 36 13.50 17.68 -4.26
N ALA A 37 13.09 16.42 -4.41
CA ALA A 37 11.69 16.08 -4.63
C ALA A 37 10.78 16.43 -3.44
N ILE A 38 11.26 16.29 -2.20
CA ILE A 38 10.50 16.70 -1.01
C ILE A 38 10.30 18.21 -1.01
N ALA A 39 11.34 18.99 -1.35
CA ALA A 39 11.23 20.44 -1.42
C ALA A 39 10.21 20.89 -2.47
N GLU A 40 10.20 20.23 -3.64
CA GLU A 40 9.20 20.47 -4.69
C GLU A 40 7.78 20.11 -4.24
N GLU A 41 7.59 18.96 -3.59
CA GLU A 41 6.28 18.53 -3.07
C GLU A 41 5.74 19.51 -2.00
N LEU A 42 6.59 19.99 -1.09
CA LEU A 42 6.21 20.96 -0.07
C LEU A 42 5.84 22.33 -0.66
N ALA A 43 6.51 22.75 -1.74
CA ALA A 43 6.20 24.01 -2.42
C ALA A 43 4.84 23.98 -3.14
N LEU A 44 4.36 22.79 -3.52
CA LEU A 44 3.11 22.57 -4.24
C LEU A 44 1.93 22.17 -3.34
N SER A 45 2.17 21.96 -2.03
CA SER A 45 1.15 21.44 -1.11
C SER A 45 0.11 22.49 -0.72
N ASP A 46 -0.96 22.58 -1.49
CA ASP A 46 -2.24 23.14 -1.03
C ASP A 46 -2.95 22.13 -0.10
N LEU A 47 -3.82 22.61 0.80
CA LEU A 47 -4.64 21.83 1.76
C LEU A 47 -5.70 20.92 1.08
N GLN A 48 -5.36 20.29 -0.05
CA GLN A 48 -6.26 19.45 -0.82
C GLN A 48 -6.50 18.10 -0.14
N GLN A 49 -7.75 17.65 -0.21
CA GLN A 49 -8.10 16.28 0.14
C GLN A 49 -7.40 15.32 -0.82
N VAL A 50 -6.47 14.54 -0.29
CA VAL A 50 -5.77 13.50 -1.05
C VAL A 50 -6.72 12.32 -1.28
N SER A 51 -7.10 12.07 -2.53
CA SER A 51 -7.76 10.85 -2.96
C SER A 51 -6.74 9.89 -3.60
N PRO A 52 -6.85 8.57 -3.40
CA PRO A 52 -5.97 7.62 -4.08
C PRO A 52 -6.14 7.69 -5.60
N ALA A 53 -5.04 7.76 -6.33
CA ALA A 53 -5.01 7.58 -7.79
C ALA A 53 -5.43 6.15 -8.16
N PHE A 54 -5.81 5.93 -9.42
CA PHE A 54 -6.02 4.56 -9.89
C PHE A 54 -4.67 3.88 -10.09
N ILE A 55 -4.59 2.60 -9.77
CA ILE A 55 -3.36 1.83 -9.97
C ILE A 55 -2.92 1.74 -11.45
N SER A 56 -3.85 1.96 -12.37
CA SER A 56 -3.60 2.02 -13.82
C SER A 56 -3.14 3.39 -14.34
N ASP A 57 -3.15 4.43 -13.50
CA ASP A 57 -2.77 5.78 -13.90
C ASP A 57 -1.27 5.86 -14.21
N PRO A 58 -0.86 6.66 -15.20
CA PRO A 58 0.55 6.80 -15.54
C PRO A 58 1.35 7.42 -14.39
N VAL A 59 2.51 6.84 -14.09
CA VAL A 59 3.45 7.38 -13.11
C VAL A 59 4.12 8.64 -13.65
N SER A 60 4.13 9.70 -12.84
CA SER A 60 4.70 11.00 -13.18
C SER A 60 6.21 10.91 -13.44
N ALA A 61 6.75 11.84 -14.22
CA ALA A 61 8.18 11.88 -14.51
C ALA A 61 9.03 12.14 -13.24
N ALA A 62 8.51 12.95 -12.32
CA ALA A 62 9.13 13.21 -11.02
C ALA A 62 9.21 11.92 -10.18
N ASP A 63 8.09 11.19 -10.04
CA ASP A 63 8.06 9.93 -9.28
C ASP A 63 8.99 8.88 -9.89
N ARG A 64 8.99 8.73 -11.22
CA ARG A 64 9.91 7.81 -11.92
C ARG A 64 11.37 8.15 -11.65
N THR A 65 11.71 9.43 -11.52
CA THR A 65 13.07 9.86 -11.20
C THR A 65 13.48 9.38 -9.81
N GLN A 66 12.58 9.46 -8.84
CA GLN A 66 12.82 8.98 -7.48
C GLN A 66 12.90 7.45 -7.41
N ILE A 67 12.01 6.75 -8.12
CA ILE A 67 12.04 5.27 -8.23
C ILE A 67 13.38 4.81 -8.81
N ARG A 68 13.82 5.45 -9.90
CA ARG A 68 15.11 5.14 -10.54
C ARG A 68 16.30 5.50 -9.66
N ALA A 69 16.18 6.42 -8.70
CA ALA A 69 17.26 6.74 -7.79
C ALA A 69 17.65 5.50 -6.95
N LEU A 70 16.69 4.67 -6.55
CA LEU A 70 16.96 3.46 -5.79
C LEU A 70 17.84 2.44 -6.54
N GLU A 71 17.92 2.53 -7.88
CA GLU A 71 18.83 1.69 -8.67
C GLU A 71 20.30 1.87 -8.28
N TRP A 72 20.67 3.03 -7.73
CA TRP A 72 22.02 3.30 -7.22
C TRP A 72 22.34 2.44 -5.99
N LEU A 73 21.37 2.22 -5.10
CA LEU A 73 21.56 1.43 -3.87
C LEU A 73 21.51 -0.08 -4.11
N VAL A 74 20.79 -0.54 -5.13
CA VAL A 74 20.75 -1.98 -5.47
C VAL A 74 21.93 -2.42 -6.36
N TYR A 75 22.92 -1.54 -6.59
CA TYR A 75 24.13 -1.90 -7.34
C TYR A 75 24.98 -2.92 -6.60
N GLU A 76 25.12 -2.79 -5.28
CA GLU A 76 25.84 -3.75 -4.43
C GLU A 76 24.89 -4.45 -3.47
N SER A 77 24.96 -5.78 -3.42
CA SER A 77 24.13 -6.59 -2.49
C SER A 77 24.34 -6.24 -1.02
N ARG A 78 25.52 -5.69 -0.66
CA ARG A 78 25.83 -5.20 0.69
C ARG A 78 24.94 -4.03 1.11
N GLN A 79 24.40 -3.27 0.16
CA GLN A 79 23.53 -2.12 0.40
C GLN A 79 22.05 -2.48 0.42
N TYR A 80 21.67 -3.75 0.27
CA TYR A 80 20.26 -4.16 0.20
C TYR A 80 19.46 -3.77 1.44
N LYS A 81 20.07 -3.80 2.63
CA LYS A 81 19.43 -3.33 3.88
C LYS A 81 19.09 -1.83 3.82
N GLU A 82 19.97 -1.01 3.25
CA GLU A 82 19.70 0.42 3.06
C GLU A 82 18.66 0.62 1.95
N ALA A 83 18.80 -0.10 0.84
CA ALA A 83 17.89 -0.02 -0.29
C ALA A 83 16.43 -0.34 0.11
N ILE A 84 16.20 -1.35 0.95
CA ILE A 84 14.85 -1.71 1.41
C ILE A 84 14.25 -0.63 2.32
N VAL A 85 15.07 -0.04 3.20
CA VAL A 85 14.64 1.04 4.12
C VAL A 85 14.23 2.27 3.31
N GLN A 86 15.08 2.68 2.36
CA GLN A 86 14.80 3.81 1.47
C GLN A 86 13.61 3.55 0.55
N ALA A 87 13.47 2.33 0.00
CA ALA A 87 12.33 1.95 -0.82
C ALA A 87 11.02 1.97 -0.03
N SER A 88 11.02 1.46 1.20
CA SER A 88 9.86 1.48 2.09
C SER A 88 9.45 2.92 2.44
N ALA A 89 10.42 3.78 2.77
CA ALA A 89 10.17 5.19 3.04
C ALA A 89 9.58 5.92 1.81
N LEU A 90 10.13 5.68 0.61
CA LEU A 90 9.61 6.24 -0.63
C LEU A 90 8.17 5.77 -0.91
N ALA A 91 7.91 4.46 -0.77
CA ALA A 91 6.59 3.88 -0.97
C ALA A 91 5.56 4.51 -0.02
N ARG A 92 5.91 4.65 1.26
CA ARG A 92 5.05 5.28 2.27
C ARG A 92 4.74 6.73 1.92
N ARG A 93 5.73 7.52 1.51
CA ARG A 93 5.51 8.92 1.09
C ARG A 93 4.61 9.02 -0.15
N PHE A 94 4.75 8.12 -1.12
CA PHE A 94 3.84 8.04 -2.26
C PHE A 94 2.41 7.70 -1.81
N LEU A 95 2.23 6.73 -0.92
CA LEU A 95 0.90 6.34 -0.42
C LEU A 95 0.22 7.46 0.37
N VAL A 96 0.94 8.17 1.25
CA VAL A 96 0.41 9.34 1.98
C VAL A 96 -0.17 10.38 1.02
N ASN A 97 0.44 10.52 -0.16
CA ASN A 97 0.02 11.42 -1.22
C ASN A 97 -0.94 10.78 -2.25
N GLY A 98 -1.51 9.61 -1.96
CA GLY A 98 -2.49 8.95 -2.84
C GLY A 98 -1.88 8.30 -4.09
N ARG A 99 -0.55 8.28 -4.25
CA ARG A 99 0.15 7.82 -5.47
C ARG A 99 0.42 6.32 -5.46
N ILE A 100 -0.64 5.51 -5.41
CA ILE A 100 -0.51 4.03 -5.38
C ILE A 100 0.06 3.44 -6.68
N ASN A 101 -0.18 4.08 -7.82
CA ASN A 101 0.44 3.72 -9.10
C ASN A 101 1.96 3.83 -9.05
N SER A 102 2.50 4.88 -8.41
CA SER A 102 3.94 5.08 -8.22
C SER A 102 4.53 4.01 -7.28
N VAL A 103 3.79 3.57 -6.26
CA VAL A 103 4.20 2.43 -5.43
C VAL A 103 4.21 1.12 -6.21
N ASN A 104 3.21 0.88 -7.06
CA ASN A 104 3.19 -0.31 -7.91
C ASN A 104 4.39 -0.37 -8.86
N ASP A 105 4.74 0.74 -9.52
CA ASP A 105 5.92 0.85 -10.40
C ASP A 105 7.24 0.68 -9.62
N LEU A 106 7.32 1.26 -8.43
CA LEU A 106 8.45 1.06 -7.51
C LEU A 106 8.65 -0.42 -7.20
N LEU A 107 7.60 -1.11 -6.72
CA LEU A 107 7.68 -2.52 -6.31
C LEU A 107 8.04 -3.46 -7.48
N GLN A 108 7.63 -3.13 -8.70
CA GLN A 108 8.02 -3.88 -9.91
C GLN A 108 9.48 -3.63 -10.32
N THR A 109 10.07 -2.50 -9.93
CA THR A 109 11.46 -2.14 -10.23
C THR A 109 12.45 -2.75 -9.23
N LEU A 110 12.00 -3.08 -8.02
CA LEU A 110 12.86 -3.68 -7.00
C LEU A 110 13.35 -5.08 -7.44
N PRO A 111 14.64 -5.42 -7.21
CA PRO A 111 15.16 -6.75 -7.49
C PRO A 111 14.40 -7.83 -6.70
N SER A 112 14.13 -8.98 -7.32
CA SER A 112 13.39 -10.07 -6.67
C SER A 112 14.14 -10.69 -5.49
N ASP A 113 15.47 -10.64 -5.51
CA ASP A 113 16.35 -11.07 -4.43
C ASP A 113 16.38 -10.10 -3.24
N LEU A 114 15.88 -8.86 -3.42
CA LEU A 114 15.70 -7.89 -2.33
C LEU A 114 14.58 -8.31 -1.34
N LEU A 115 13.74 -9.29 -1.68
CA LEU A 115 12.72 -9.84 -0.79
C LEU A 115 12.84 -11.36 -0.75
N SER A 116 14.03 -11.86 -0.39
CA SER A 116 14.23 -13.31 -0.26
C SER A 116 13.29 -13.89 0.81
N ALA A 117 12.93 -15.16 0.65
CA ALA A 117 12.03 -15.84 1.58
C ALA A 117 12.62 -15.91 3.00
N ASP A 118 13.94 -16.03 3.11
CA ASP A 118 14.64 -16.05 4.40
C ASP A 118 14.52 -14.68 5.07
N TRP A 119 14.77 -13.61 4.32
CA TRP A 119 14.68 -12.26 4.88
C TRP A 119 13.26 -11.87 5.29
N THR A 120 12.26 -12.38 4.57
CA THR A 120 10.84 -12.18 4.92
C THR A 120 10.47 -12.88 6.23
N LYS A 121 11.03 -14.06 6.51
CA LYS A 121 10.79 -14.77 7.79
C LYS A 121 11.48 -14.05 8.94
N ASP A 122 12.77 -13.74 8.77
CA ASP A 122 13.59 -13.04 9.76
C ASP A 122 12.98 -11.67 10.13
N ALA A 123 12.29 -11.02 9.19
CA ALA A 123 11.67 -9.72 9.39
C ALA A 123 10.53 -9.70 10.42
N TYR A 124 9.91 -10.85 10.72
CA TYR A 124 8.90 -10.98 11.77
C TYR A 124 9.48 -11.37 13.13
N GLU A 125 10.77 -11.72 13.17
CA GLU A 125 11.50 -12.08 14.40
C GLU A 125 12.34 -10.89 14.93
N ASN A 126 12.55 -9.85 14.11
CA ASN A 126 13.41 -8.72 14.42
C ASN A 126 12.71 -7.36 14.20
N ASP A 127 13.05 -6.39 15.04
CA ASP A 127 12.53 -5.00 14.98
C ASP A 127 13.56 -3.99 14.47
N ASP A 128 14.61 -4.44 13.78
CA ASP A 128 15.54 -3.52 13.12
C ASP A 128 14.87 -2.79 11.93
N PRO A 129 15.38 -1.61 11.52
CA PRO A 129 14.77 -0.81 10.45
C PRO A 129 14.54 -1.57 9.15
N ALA A 130 15.42 -2.49 8.77
CA ALA A 130 15.29 -3.23 7.53
C ALA A 130 14.18 -4.30 7.64
N SER A 131 14.09 -4.99 8.78
CA SER A 131 12.99 -5.93 9.08
C SER A 131 11.62 -5.24 9.08
N LEU A 132 11.54 -4.04 9.68
CA LEU A 132 10.33 -3.21 9.59
C LEU A 132 10.01 -2.83 8.14
N ALA A 133 11.00 -2.41 7.36
CA ALA A 133 10.83 -2.05 5.96
C ALA A 133 10.34 -3.23 5.09
N VAL A 134 10.82 -4.45 5.35
CA VAL A 134 10.36 -5.68 4.68
C VAL A 134 8.87 -5.95 4.98
N ARG A 135 8.45 -5.81 6.24
CA ARG A 135 7.04 -5.95 6.64
C ARG A 135 6.16 -4.91 5.94
N GLU A 136 6.60 -3.65 5.90
CA GLU A 136 5.90 -2.57 5.19
C GLU A 136 5.74 -2.89 3.69
N ILE A 137 6.84 -3.23 3.00
CA ILE A 137 6.85 -3.55 1.57
C ILE A 137 5.97 -4.76 1.24
N THR A 138 5.96 -5.77 2.11
CA THR A 138 5.08 -6.94 1.94
C THR A 138 3.61 -6.52 1.95
N GLY A 139 3.22 -5.64 2.88
CA GLY A 139 1.86 -5.09 2.90
C GLY A 139 1.57 -4.14 1.74
N TYR A 140 2.52 -3.31 1.32
CA TYR A 140 2.38 -2.45 0.12
C TYR A 140 2.15 -3.28 -1.14
N LYS A 141 2.85 -4.41 -1.29
CA LYS A 141 2.64 -5.35 -2.39
C LYS A 141 1.25 -5.94 -2.35
N ASN A 142 0.81 -6.40 -1.18
CA ASN A 142 -0.53 -6.94 -1.02
C ASN A 142 -1.64 -5.90 -1.34
N LEU A 143 -1.44 -4.64 -0.95
CA LEU A 143 -2.32 -3.53 -1.31
C LEU A 143 -2.35 -3.27 -2.83
N CYS A 144 -1.19 -3.22 -3.50
CA CYS A 144 -1.12 -3.03 -4.95
C CYS A 144 -1.75 -4.20 -5.72
N ASP A 145 -1.54 -5.43 -5.23
CA ASP A 145 -2.18 -6.62 -5.79
C ASP A 145 -3.69 -6.55 -5.63
N PHE A 146 -4.19 -6.12 -4.47
CA PHE A 146 -5.64 -5.92 -4.24
C PHE A 146 -6.23 -4.93 -5.24
N GLU A 147 -5.63 -3.74 -5.38
CA GLU A 147 -6.11 -2.71 -6.32
C GLU A 147 -6.07 -3.17 -7.78
N THR A 148 -5.01 -3.89 -8.16
CA THR A 148 -4.90 -4.46 -9.51
C THR A 148 -6.03 -5.46 -9.79
N HIS A 149 -6.29 -6.38 -8.86
CA HIS A 149 -7.36 -7.36 -9.01
C HIS A 149 -8.75 -6.72 -8.91
N PHE A 150 -8.90 -5.63 -8.15
CA PHE A 150 -10.15 -4.88 -8.05
C PHE A 150 -10.49 -4.20 -9.38
N ALA A 151 -9.50 -3.59 -10.05
CA ALA A 151 -9.67 -3.03 -11.38
C ALA A 151 -10.09 -4.11 -12.40
N GLN A 152 -9.43 -5.28 -12.36
CA GLN A 152 -9.80 -6.43 -13.20
C GLN A 152 -11.21 -6.96 -12.92
N TRP A 153 -11.58 -7.05 -11.64
CA TRP A 153 -12.90 -7.49 -11.22
C TRP A 153 -13.97 -6.50 -11.67
N SER A 154 -13.73 -5.20 -11.55
CA SER A 154 -14.66 -4.14 -11.98
C SER A 154 -15.02 -4.25 -13.47
N VAL A 155 -14.04 -4.59 -14.31
CA VAL A 155 -14.28 -4.87 -15.75
C VAL A 155 -15.08 -6.16 -15.93
N ALA A 156 -14.68 -7.24 -15.25
CA ALA A 156 -15.36 -8.53 -15.35
C ALA A 156 -16.83 -8.47 -14.88
N ALA A 157 -17.11 -7.77 -13.78
CA ALA A 157 -18.44 -7.57 -13.22
C ALA A 157 -19.36 -6.79 -14.18
N LYS A 158 -18.83 -5.77 -14.87
CA LYS A 158 -19.57 -5.04 -15.92
C LYS A 158 -19.97 -5.97 -17.07
N ASN A 159 -19.05 -6.82 -17.54
CA ASN A 159 -19.32 -7.75 -18.64
C ASN A 159 -20.40 -8.79 -18.28
N VAL A 160 -20.38 -9.28 -17.04
CA VAL A 160 -21.42 -10.19 -16.52
C VAL A 160 -22.78 -9.50 -16.51
N LYS A 161 -22.87 -8.26 -16.00
CA LYS A 161 -24.12 -7.47 -15.96
C LYS A 161 -24.69 -7.19 -17.35
N GLN A 162 -23.82 -6.94 -18.34
CA GLN A 162 -24.21 -6.64 -19.73
C GLN A 162 -24.61 -7.86 -20.55
N LYS A 163 -24.82 -9.03 -19.91
CA LYS A 163 -25.20 -10.29 -20.55
C LYS A 163 -24.23 -10.76 -21.66
N GLN A 164 -23.00 -10.27 -21.69
CA GLN A 164 -21.90 -10.85 -22.48
C GLN A 164 -21.40 -12.12 -21.77
N ILE A 165 -22.32 -13.06 -21.54
CA ILE A 165 -22.14 -14.22 -20.67
C ILE A 165 -21.44 -15.31 -21.47
N GLY A 166 -20.11 -15.27 -21.46
CA GLY A 166 -19.32 -16.50 -21.55
C GLY A 166 -19.22 -17.14 -20.16
N SER A 167 -19.31 -18.47 -20.07
CA SER A 167 -19.01 -19.24 -18.83
C SER A 167 -17.68 -18.79 -18.19
N ASP A 168 -16.72 -18.43 -19.04
CA ASP A 168 -15.38 -17.98 -18.65
C ASP A 168 -15.40 -16.63 -17.93
N ALA A 169 -16.29 -15.70 -18.29
CA ALA A 169 -16.36 -14.38 -17.65
C ALA A 169 -16.87 -14.48 -16.21
N VAL A 170 -17.89 -15.33 -15.99
CA VAL A 170 -18.43 -15.61 -14.64
C VAL A 170 -17.38 -16.33 -13.79
N THR A 171 -16.70 -17.32 -14.36
CA THR A 171 -15.61 -18.04 -13.67
C THR A 171 -14.48 -17.09 -13.30
N LYS A 172 -14.07 -16.20 -14.21
CA LYS A 172 -13.08 -15.15 -13.94
C LYS A 172 -13.54 -14.21 -12.83
N ALA A 173 -14.78 -13.74 -12.86
CA ALA A 173 -15.31 -12.87 -11.81
C ALA A 173 -15.29 -13.55 -10.42
N ARG A 174 -15.75 -14.81 -10.33
CA ARG A 174 -15.71 -15.59 -9.07
C ARG A 174 -14.29 -15.76 -8.53
N THR A 175 -13.34 -16.12 -9.39
CA THR A 175 -11.93 -16.29 -8.98
C THR A 175 -11.33 -14.98 -8.49
N LEU A 176 -11.69 -13.85 -9.09
CA LEU A 176 -11.26 -12.53 -8.64
C LEU A 176 -11.86 -12.15 -7.28
N VAL A 177 -13.14 -12.47 -7.01
CA VAL A 177 -13.75 -12.26 -5.69
C VAL A 177 -12.95 -12.98 -4.60
N ALA A 178 -12.68 -14.28 -4.79
CA ALA A 178 -11.92 -15.08 -3.82
C ALA A 178 -10.49 -14.54 -3.60
N LYS A 179 -9.82 -14.06 -4.67
CA LYS A 179 -8.52 -13.41 -4.57
C LYS A 179 -8.60 -12.11 -3.76
N LEU A 180 -9.60 -11.27 -4.03
CA LEU A 180 -9.78 -9.99 -3.34
C LEU A 180 -10.05 -10.20 -1.84
N GLU A 181 -10.90 -11.17 -1.47
CA GLU A 181 -11.10 -11.55 -0.07
C GLU A 181 -9.78 -11.98 0.58
N LYS A 182 -9.00 -12.83 -0.09
CA LYS A 182 -7.71 -13.33 0.41
C LYS A 182 -6.66 -12.22 0.60
N LEU A 183 -6.63 -11.24 -0.30
CA LEU A 183 -5.67 -10.12 -0.23
C LEU A 183 -6.12 -9.09 0.83
N ALA A 184 -7.42 -8.81 0.92
CA ALA A 184 -7.96 -7.83 1.86
C ALA A 184 -7.87 -8.30 3.32
N TYR A 185 -8.15 -9.57 3.60
CA TYR A 185 -8.17 -10.09 4.97
C TYR A 185 -6.91 -9.75 5.77
N PRO A 186 -5.68 -10.11 5.33
CA PRO A 186 -4.47 -9.74 6.06
C PRO A 186 -4.21 -8.24 6.13
N LEU A 187 -4.68 -7.41 5.18
CA LEU A 187 -4.56 -5.95 5.31
C LEU A 187 -5.45 -5.41 6.43
N LEU A 188 -6.64 -5.98 6.58
CA LEU A 188 -7.66 -5.53 7.52
C LEU A 188 -7.50 -6.13 8.93
N THR A 189 -6.90 -7.32 9.05
CA THR A 189 -6.75 -8.01 10.33
C THR A 189 -5.34 -8.01 10.90
N ALA A 190 -4.31 -7.76 10.09
CA ALA A 190 -2.96 -7.67 10.61
C ALA A 190 -2.70 -6.30 11.25
N GLU A 191 -1.71 -6.25 12.14
CA GLU A 191 -1.14 -5.02 12.69
C GLU A 191 -0.28 -4.26 11.65
N TRP A 192 -0.67 -4.30 10.38
CA TRP A 192 0.08 -3.68 9.30
C TRP A 192 0.08 -2.15 9.46
N LEU A 193 1.28 -1.57 9.57
CA LEU A 193 1.51 -0.14 9.85
C LEU A 193 0.88 0.33 11.18
N ALA A 194 0.44 -0.58 12.04
CA ALA A 194 -0.06 -0.23 13.35
C ALA A 194 1.14 0.13 14.23
N PHE A 195 1.05 1.27 14.91
CA PHE A 195 1.94 1.58 16.00
C PHE A 195 1.19 1.27 17.28
N GLY A 196 1.86 0.61 18.22
CA GLY A 196 1.37 0.50 19.60
C GLY A 196 0.88 1.87 20.07
N GLN A 197 -0.13 1.87 20.94
CA GLN A 197 -0.54 3.14 21.54
C GLN A 197 0.71 3.81 22.13
N PRO A 198 0.80 5.14 22.18
CA PRO A 198 1.56 5.70 23.28
C PRO A 198 0.89 5.09 24.52
N ASP A 199 1.55 4.14 25.18
CA ASP A 199 1.08 3.71 26.48
C ASP A 199 0.85 5.00 27.28
N GLU A 200 -0.30 5.12 27.92
CA GLU A 200 -0.61 6.19 28.86
C GLU A 200 0.35 6.20 30.07
N GLU A 201 1.41 5.38 30.04
CA GLU A 201 2.44 5.24 31.05
C GLU A 201 3.87 5.22 30.48
N ALA A 202 4.14 5.93 29.38
CA ALA A 202 5.52 6.39 29.12
C ALA A 202 5.86 7.55 30.07
N THR A 203 5.91 7.26 31.37
CA THR A 203 6.73 8.00 32.32
C THR A 203 8.19 7.73 31.98
N THR A 204 8.72 8.40 30.97
CA THR A 204 10.16 8.50 30.75
C THR A 204 10.41 9.83 30.06
N ASP A 205 11.03 10.72 30.84
CA ASP A 205 11.68 11.98 30.51
C ASP A 205 11.49 12.50 29.08
N ALA A 206 10.87 13.69 29.00
CA ALA A 206 10.71 14.53 27.82
C ALA A 206 12.06 15.08 27.30
N THR A 207 13.01 14.20 27.03
CA THR A 207 14.33 14.50 26.48
C THR A 207 14.52 13.63 25.24
N GLU A 208 14.48 14.30 24.09
CA GLU A 208 14.63 13.79 22.71
C GLU A 208 13.34 13.31 22.04
N MET A 209 12.52 14.28 21.59
CA MET A 209 11.58 14.06 20.49
C MET A 209 12.36 13.57 19.25
N ASN A 210 12.27 12.28 18.93
CA ASN A 210 12.83 11.77 17.68
C ASN A 210 11.87 12.10 16.54
N ILE A 211 12.10 13.26 15.91
CA ILE A 211 11.28 13.83 14.83
C ILE A 211 11.01 12.81 13.71
N ASP A 212 11.99 11.97 13.38
CA ASP A 212 11.85 10.97 12.31
C ASP A 212 10.91 9.83 12.69
N VAL A 213 10.90 9.42 13.97
CA VAL A 213 9.98 8.39 14.48
C VAL A 213 8.55 8.90 14.50
N ASP A 214 8.34 10.13 14.96
CA ASP A 214 7.01 10.76 15.00
C ASP A 214 6.46 10.97 13.58
N LYS A 215 7.32 11.41 12.64
CA LYS A 215 6.97 11.54 11.23
C LYS A 215 6.55 10.19 10.64
N ARG A 216 7.34 9.13 10.84
CA ARG A 216 6.99 7.79 10.32
C ARG A 216 5.66 7.30 10.90
N LYS A 217 5.43 7.48 12.20
CA LYS A 217 4.17 7.11 12.87
C LYS A 217 2.97 7.85 12.27
N TYR A 218 3.12 9.15 12.02
CA TYR A 218 2.10 9.97 11.35
C TYR A 218 1.83 9.46 9.93
N GLU A 219 2.87 9.26 9.12
CA GLU A 219 2.75 8.77 7.73
C GLU A 219 2.03 7.42 7.68
N CYS A 220 2.42 6.47 8.52
CA CYS A 220 1.77 5.16 8.61
C CYS A 220 0.30 5.26 9.02
N GLY A 221 -0.02 6.10 10.01
CA GLY A 221 -1.40 6.37 10.39
C GLY A 221 -2.22 6.93 9.22
N ARG A 222 -1.63 7.84 8.43
CA ARG A 222 -2.28 8.41 7.25
C ARG A 222 -2.50 7.39 6.13
N VAL A 223 -1.54 6.49 5.89
CA VAL A 223 -1.69 5.38 4.94
C VAL A 223 -2.83 4.45 5.39
N ARG A 224 -2.90 4.10 6.67
CA ARG A 224 -3.97 3.26 7.20
C ARG A 224 -5.35 3.90 7.04
N GLU A 225 -5.46 5.16 7.43
CA GLU A 225 -6.69 5.96 7.27
C GLU A 225 -7.19 5.94 5.81
N LEU A 226 -6.28 6.16 4.87
CA LEU A 226 -6.61 6.27 3.45
C LEU A 226 -6.95 4.92 2.81
N TYR A 227 -6.11 3.91 3.00
CA TYR A 227 -6.21 2.67 2.23
C TYR A 227 -6.97 1.55 2.94
N LEU A 228 -6.97 1.45 4.28
CA LEU A 228 -7.77 0.41 4.94
C LEU A 228 -9.27 0.67 4.80
N THR A 229 -9.67 1.95 4.85
CA THR A 229 -11.06 2.35 4.64
C THR A 229 -11.47 2.12 3.18
N GLU A 230 -10.58 2.40 2.23
CA GLU A 230 -10.80 2.16 0.80
C GLU A 230 -10.89 0.67 0.46
N VAL A 231 -9.98 -0.15 0.98
CA VAL A 231 -10.02 -1.62 0.82
C VAL A 231 -11.32 -2.18 1.37
N THR A 232 -11.75 -1.72 2.55
CA THR A 232 -13.00 -2.17 3.17
C THR A 232 -14.21 -1.82 2.31
N VAL A 233 -14.30 -0.58 1.82
CA VAL A 233 -15.39 -0.12 0.95
C VAL A 233 -15.41 -0.89 -0.38
N LYS A 234 -14.25 -1.05 -1.03
CA LYS A 234 -14.11 -1.82 -2.27
C LYS A 234 -14.47 -3.28 -2.07
N LEU A 235 -14.04 -3.90 -0.97
CA LEU A 235 -14.40 -5.28 -0.66
C LEU A 235 -15.91 -5.43 -0.42
N HIS A 236 -16.53 -4.48 0.28
CA HIS A 236 -17.99 -4.46 0.43
C HIS A 236 -18.68 -4.42 -0.94
N MET A 237 -18.25 -3.54 -1.84
CA MET A 237 -18.79 -3.44 -3.21
C MET A 237 -18.63 -4.77 -3.97
N VAL A 238 -17.46 -5.39 -3.88
CA VAL A 238 -17.17 -6.68 -4.51
C VAL A 238 -18.15 -7.75 -4.04
N LEU A 239 -18.32 -7.88 -2.73
CA LEU A 239 -19.19 -8.87 -2.11
C LEU A 239 -20.67 -8.61 -2.40
N TYR A 240 -21.12 -7.36 -2.31
CA TYR A 240 -22.49 -6.95 -2.60
C TYR A 240 -22.89 -7.26 -4.05
N GLU A 241 -22.06 -6.87 -5.02
CA GLU A 241 -22.37 -7.06 -6.43
C GLU A 241 -22.21 -8.51 -6.90
N SER A 242 -21.42 -9.31 -6.18
CA SER A 242 -21.14 -10.70 -6.54
C SER A 242 -22.22 -11.68 -6.10
N GLU A 243 -23.28 -11.26 -5.39
CA GLU A 243 -24.35 -12.16 -4.94
C GLU A 243 -24.98 -12.95 -6.09
N THR A 244 -25.12 -12.33 -7.27
CA THR A 244 -25.69 -12.98 -8.47
C THR A 244 -24.84 -14.13 -9.01
N ILE A 245 -23.52 -14.07 -8.82
CA ILE A 245 -22.58 -15.09 -9.30
C ILE A 245 -22.10 -16.01 -8.18
N LEU A 246 -22.10 -15.55 -6.94
CA LEU A 246 -21.61 -16.25 -5.76
C LEU A 246 -22.60 -16.02 -4.60
N PRO A 247 -23.62 -16.88 -4.46
CA PRO A 247 -24.63 -16.75 -3.41
C PRO A 247 -24.01 -16.75 -2.01
N GLY A 248 -24.51 -15.88 -1.13
CA GLY A 248 -23.99 -15.70 0.22
C GLY A 248 -22.88 -14.64 0.35
N SER A 249 -22.39 -14.08 -0.75
CA SER A 249 -21.45 -12.95 -0.74
C SER A 249 -22.05 -11.71 -0.06
N MET A 250 -23.35 -11.50 -0.22
CA MET A 250 -24.09 -10.42 0.43
C MET A 250 -24.03 -10.53 1.96
N ARG A 251 -24.12 -11.74 2.54
CA ARG A 251 -23.97 -11.94 3.99
C ARG A 251 -22.57 -11.55 4.45
N LYS A 252 -21.54 -11.96 3.71
CA LYS A 252 -20.15 -11.55 3.99
C LYS A 252 -19.96 -10.04 3.94
N SER A 253 -20.66 -9.34 3.05
CA SER A 253 -20.60 -7.87 2.98
C SER A 253 -21.10 -7.21 4.28
N LEU A 254 -22.08 -7.82 4.96
CA LEU A 254 -22.53 -7.36 6.29
C LEU A 254 -21.55 -7.69 7.40
N GLU A 255 -20.88 -8.83 7.32
CA GLU A 255 -19.87 -9.25 8.30
C GLU A 255 -18.67 -8.29 8.36
N LEU A 256 -18.43 -7.50 7.29
CA LEU A 256 -17.45 -6.40 7.33
C LEU A 256 -17.77 -5.36 8.40
N GLY A 257 -19.05 -5.15 8.74
CA GLY A 257 -19.43 -4.27 9.85
C GLY A 257 -18.88 -4.77 11.19
N ASN A 258 -18.93 -6.08 11.43
CA ASN A 258 -18.36 -6.71 12.63
C ASN A 258 -16.83 -6.61 12.63
N LEU A 259 -16.21 -6.81 11.46
CA LEU A 259 -14.76 -6.66 11.30
C LEU A 259 -14.30 -5.23 11.62
N VAL A 260 -15.02 -4.22 11.14
CA VAL A 260 -14.69 -2.81 11.40
C VAL A 260 -14.90 -2.44 12.86
N ALA A 261 -16.00 -2.93 13.46
CA ALA A 261 -16.33 -2.69 14.86
C ALA A 261 -15.42 -3.46 15.85
N SER A 262 -14.66 -4.44 15.40
CA SER A 262 -13.75 -5.20 16.26
C SER A 262 -12.67 -4.30 16.87
N ASN A 263 -12.46 -4.47 18.18
CA ASN A 263 -11.38 -3.82 18.91
C ASN A 263 -10.01 -4.43 18.61
N ASP A 264 -9.96 -5.65 18.10
CA ASP A 264 -8.72 -6.36 17.81
C ASP A 264 -7.94 -5.66 16.69
N TYR A 265 -8.65 -5.16 15.68
CA TYR A 265 -8.06 -4.58 14.47
C TYR A 265 -8.18 -3.05 14.40
N ARG A 266 -9.05 -2.47 15.25
CA ARG A 266 -9.24 -1.03 15.44
C ARG A 266 -9.56 -0.25 14.15
N LEU A 267 -10.13 -0.92 13.15
CA LEU A 267 -10.50 -0.31 11.87
C LEU A 267 -11.54 0.82 12.04
N HIS A 268 -12.40 0.74 13.05
CA HIS A 268 -13.35 1.81 13.38
C HIS A 268 -12.66 3.16 13.61
N ILE A 269 -11.44 3.19 14.19
CA ILE A 269 -10.67 4.42 14.41
C ILE A 269 -10.30 5.06 13.06
N GLU A 270 -9.88 4.24 12.09
CA GLU A 270 -9.51 4.71 10.76
C GLU A 270 -10.71 5.26 9.98
N PHE A 271 -11.89 4.66 10.13
CA PHE A 271 -13.15 5.17 9.57
C PHE A 271 -13.60 6.49 10.20
N VAL A 272 -13.35 6.69 11.49
CA VAL A 272 -13.63 7.96 12.17
C VAL A 272 -12.66 9.06 11.71
N ARG A 273 -11.35 8.76 11.65
CA ARG A 273 -10.31 9.70 11.19
C ARG A 273 -10.54 10.16 9.76
N SER A 274 -10.84 9.22 8.87
CA SER A 274 -11.17 9.49 7.46
C SER A 274 -12.54 10.14 7.23
N LYS A 275 -13.37 10.23 8.27
CA LYS A 275 -14.77 10.69 8.19
C LYS A 275 -15.65 9.85 7.23
N ARG A 276 -15.27 8.59 6.99
CA ARG A 276 -15.97 7.65 6.09
C ARG A 276 -16.97 6.72 6.80
N MET A 277 -17.13 6.84 8.12
CA MET A 277 -18.11 6.03 8.85
C MET A 277 -19.54 6.12 8.27
N PRO A 278 -20.06 7.29 7.87
CA PRO A 278 -21.40 7.38 7.26
C PRO A 278 -21.51 6.60 5.95
N GLU A 279 -20.46 6.58 5.13
CA GLU A 279 -20.40 5.83 3.87
C GLU A 279 -20.51 4.33 4.13
N LEU A 280 -19.74 3.81 5.10
CA LEU A 280 -19.82 2.39 5.48
C LEU A 280 -21.21 2.00 5.97
N LEU A 281 -21.83 2.82 6.83
CA LEU A 281 -23.17 2.54 7.36
C LEU A 281 -24.23 2.50 6.25
N GLU A 282 -24.12 3.40 5.27
CA GLU A 282 -25.03 3.39 4.12
C GLU A 282 -24.83 2.14 3.25
N LEU A 283 -23.59 1.70 3.04
CA LEU A 283 -23.29 0.46 2.33
C LEU A 283 -23.90 -0.76 3.03
N LEU A 284 -23.71 -0.87 4.36
CA LEU A 284 -24.30 -1.95 5.16
C LEU A 284 -25.83 -1.92 5.11
N ARG A 285 -26.45 -0.73 5.19
CA ARG A 285 -27.90 -0.56 5.07
C ARG A 285 -28.42 -1.11 3.73
N ARG A 286 -27.72 -0.84 2.62
CA ARG A 286 -28.07 -1.36 1.29
C ARG A 286 -28.02 -2.89 1.24
N SER A 287 -27.02 -3.49 1.88
CA SER A 287 -26.89 -4.95 1.97
C SER A 287 -28.02 -5.58 2.79
N VAL A 288 -28.41 -4.96 3.92
CA VAL A 288 -29.57 -5.42 4.71
C VAL A 288 -30.86 -5.36 3.89
N LEU A 289 -31.13 -4.24 3.22
CA LEU A 289 -32.33 -4.09 2.40
C LEU A 289 -32.39 -5.09 1.24
N ALA A 290 -31.25 -5.40 0.63
CA ALA A 290 -31.18 -6.39 -0.45
C ALA A 290 -31.43 -7.83 0.05
N LEU A 291 -31.17 -8.12 1.33
CA LEU A 291 -31.42 -9.43 1.93
C LEU A 291 -32.85 -9.60 2.46
N GLN A 292 -33.60 -8.51 2.65
CA GLN A 292 -35.00 -8.62 3.02
C GLN A 292 -35.74 -9.32 1.86
N PRO A 293 -36.52 -10.38 2.15
CA PRO A 293 -37.32 -11.01 1.11
C PRO A 293 -38.21 -9.93 0.51
N THR A 294 -38.15 -9.74 -0.81
CA THR A 294 -39.09 -8.85 -1.52
C THR A 294 -40.48 -9.27 -1.07
N ALA A 295 -41.14 -8.41 -0.30
CA ALA A 295 -42.51 -8.64 0.12
C ALA A 295 -43.30 -8.95 -1.15
N VAL A 296 -43.83 -10.18 -1.20
CA VAL A 296 -44.62 -10.71 -2.30
C VAL A 296 -45.76 -9.72 -2.54
N ALA A 297 -45.75 -9.08 -3.71
CA ALA A 297 -46.89 -8.35 -4.25
C ALA A 297 -47.67 -9.29 -5.18
#